data_AF-A0A8S8XMI1-F1
#
_entry.id   AF-A0A8S8XMI1-F1
#
_cell.length_a   1.000
_cell.length_b   1.000
_cell.length_c   1.000
_cell.angle_alpha   90.00
_cell.angle_beta   90.00
_cell.angle_gamma   90.00
#
_symmetry.space_group_name_H-M   'P 1'
#
loop_
_entity.id
_entity.type
_entity.pdbx_description
1 polymer ?
#
loop_
_entity_poly.entity_id
_entity_poly.type
_entity_poly.pdbx_seq_one_letter_code
_entity_poly.pdbx_strand_id
1 'polypeptide(L)'
;MPSDSAVRAWLESTRDNGMALGLDTTNAILKQLDVNFDGTTIIHVAGSNGKGTLCSLLSASFTLNCESNVMFSSPHLCRLKSASG
;
A
#
# COMPACT_ATOMS: atom_id res chain seq x y z
N MET A 1 -8.24 -21.67 8.55
CA MET A 1 -7.79 -20.46 7.82
C MET A 1 -7.83 -20.78 6.33
N PRO A 2 -8.43 -19.94 5.47
CA PRO A 2 -8.37 -20.12 4.03
C PRO A 2 -6.93 -20.07 3.53
N SER A 3 -6.62 -20.76 2.43
CA SER A 3 -5.31 -20.69 1.79
C SER A 3 -5.07 -19.31 1.17
N ASP A 4 -3.82 -18.90 1.04
CA ASP A 4 -3.44 -17.66 0.34
C ASP A 4 -4.05 -17.56 -1.06
N SER A 5 -4.16 -18.69 -1.77
CA SER A 5 -4.80 -18.78 -3.08
C SER A 5 -6.29 -18.48 -3.03
N ALA A 6 -7.00 -18.99 -2.02
CA ALA A 6 -8.43 -18.73 -1.84
C ALA A 6 -8.70 -17.27 -1.47
N VAL A 7 -7.85 -16.67 -0.63
CA VAL A 7 -7.93 -15.24 -0.26
C VAL A 7 -7.71 -14.35 -1.49
N ARG A 8 -6.71 -14.67 -2.33
CA ARG A 8 -6.44 -13.93 -3.56
C ARG A 8 -7.59 -14.03 -4.56
N ALA A 9 -8.11 -15.22 -4.80
CA ALA A 9 -9.24 -15.43 -5.71
C ALA A 9 -10.47 -14.66 -5.24
N TRP A 10 -10.73 -14.64 -3.93
CA TRP A 10 -11.80 -13.84 -3.35
C TRP A 10 -11.57 -12.33 -3.57
N LEU A 11 -10.37 -11.80 -3.28
CA LEU A 11 -10.02 -10.40 -3.53
C LEU A 11 -10.19 -10.02 -5.01
N GLU A 12 -9.75 -10.88 -5.93
CA GLU A 12 -9.89 -10.66 -7.37
C GLU A 12 -11.37 -10.60 -7.79
N SER A 13 -12.22 -11.49 -7.25
CA SER A 13 -13.66 -11.47 -7.52
C SER A 13 -14.36 -10.20 -7.06
N THR A 14 -13.83 -9.49 -6.04
CA THR A 14 -14.45 -8.23 -5.58
C THR A 14 -14.34 -7.10 -6.61
N ARG A 15 -13.45 -7.22 -7.61
CA ARG A 15 -13.28 -6.22 -8.67
C ARG A 15 -14.54 -6.09 -9.54
N ASP A 16 -15.34 -7.14 -9.62
CA ASP A 16 -16.57 -7.17 -10.41
C ASP A 16 -17.66 -6.28 -9.79
N ASN A 17 -17.52 -5.88 -8.52
CA ASN A 17 -18.45 -4.99 -7.83
C ASN A 17 -18.25 -3.50 -8.19
N GLY A 18 -17.25 -3.17 -9.01
CA GLY A 18 -16.92 -1.79 -9.38
C GLY A 18 -16.19 -1.02 -8.27
N MET A 19 -16.06 0.31 -8.43
CA MET A 19 -15.38 1.18 -7.47
C MET A 19 -16.40 1.94 -6.61
N ALA A 20 -16.33 1.76 -5.29
CA ALA A 20 -16.96 2.67 -4.36
C ALA A 20 -16.11 3.95 -4.24
N LEU A 21 -16.67 5.09 -4.65
CA LEU A 21 -16.01 6.39 -4.50
C LEU A 21 -16.19 6.91 -3.07
N GLY A 22 -15.27 7.78 -2.64
CA GLY A 22 -15.26 8.35 -1.29
C GLY A 22 -14.38 7.58 -0.32
N LEU A 23 -14.29 8.07 0.92
CA LEU A 23 -13.41 7.53 1.95
C LEU A 23 -14.17 6.91 3.13
N ASP A 24 -15.50 6.93 3.12
CA ASP A 24 -16.31 6.51 4.26
C ASP A 24 -16.09 5.04 4.63
N THR A 25 -16.13 4.15 3.64
CA THR A 25 -15.86 2.71 3.82
C THR A 25 -14.44 2.47 4.33
N THR A 26 -13.44 3.10 3.72
CA THR A 26 -12.03 2.98 4.13
C THR A 26 -11.83 3.47 5.55
N ASN A 27 -12.41 4.62 5.92
CA ASN A 27 -12.34 5.18 7.26
C ASN A 27 -13.02 4.27 8.30
N ALA A 28 -14.16 3.67 7.96
CA ALA A 28 -14.85 2.73 8.85
C ALA A 28 -13.99 1.48 9.09
N ILE A 29 -13.34 0.94 8.06
CA ILE A 29 -12.44 -0.22 8.17
C ILE A 29 -11.20 0.13 9.01
N LEU A 30 -10.56 1.28 8.74
CA LEU A 30 -9.38 1.71 9.51
C LEU A 30 -9.68 1.86 11.01
N LYS A 31 -10.86 2.38 11.35
CA LYS A 31 -11.34 2.46 12.74
C LYS A 31 -11.57 1.09 13.37
N GLN A 32 -12.13 0.14 12.63
CA GLN A 32 -12.36 -1.22 13.13
C GLN A 32 -11.06 -2.02 13.33
N LEU A 33 -10.05 -1.75 12.49
CA LEU A 33 -8.73 -2.37 12.58
C LEU A 33 -7.82 -1.74 13.65
N ASP A 34 -8.26 -0.66 14.31
CA ASP A 34 -7.49 0.08 15.33
C ASP A 34 -6.08 0.48 14.84
N VAL A 35 -6.00 0.95 13.59
CA VAL A 35 -4.72 1.35 12.98
C VAL A 35 -4.35 2.75 13.47
N ASN A 36 -3.23 2.86 14.19
CA ASN A 36 -2.64 4.14 14.60
C ASN A 36 -1.43 4.50 13.71
N PHE A 37 -1.41 5.73 13.21
CA PHE A 37 -0.32 6.30 12.39
C PHE A 37 0.51 7.35 13.15
N ASP A 38 0.31 7.52 14.46
CA ASP A 38 1.06 8.48 15.27
C ASP A 38 2.58 8.26 15.15
N GLY A 39 3.32 9.35 15.01
CA GLY A 39 4.77 9.31 14.80
C GLY A 39 5.21 8.80 13.43
N THR A 40 4.29 8.52 12.51
CA THR A 40 4.61 8.11 11.13
C THR A 40 4.53 9.28 10.17
N THR A 41 5.55 9.45 9.32
CA THR A 41 5.53 10.40 8.21
C THR A 41 4.95 9.75 6.96
N ILE A 42 3.82 10.26 6.46
CA ILE A 42 3.15 9.74 5.26
C ILE A 42 3.41 10.67 4.07
N ILE A 43 4.03 10.12 3.01
CA ILE A 43 4.26 10.83 1.74
C ILE A 43 3.25 10.31 0.70
N HIS A 44 2.28 11.14 0.33
CA HIS A 44 1.30 10.81 -0.71
C HIS A 44 1.74 11.38 -2.06
N VAL A 45 2.00 10.50 -3.04
CA VAL A 45 2.42 10.88 -4.41
C VAL A 45 1.29 10.65 -5.41
N ALA A 46 0.82 11.72 -6.07
CA ALA A 46 -0.21 11.68 -7.11
C ALA A 46 0.31 12.23 -8.46
N GLY A 47 -0.32 11.83 -9.57
CA GLY A 47 -0.01 12.33 -10.92
C GLY A 47 -0.33 11.33 -12.03
N SER A 48 -0.19 11.72 -13.31
CA SER A 48 -0.48 10.82 -14.44
C SER A 48 0.66 9.85 -14.76
N ASN A 49 1.92 10.30 -14.66
CA ASN A 49 3.12 9.49 -14.91
C ASN A 49 4.12 9.56 -13.74
N GLY A 50 5.16 8.73 -13.73
CA GLY A 50 6.35 8.88 -12.86
C GLY A 50 6.21 8.58 -11.36
N LYS A 51 5.00 8.45 -10.80
CA LYS A 51 4.79 8.21 -9.35
C LYS A 51 5.54 6.99 -8.82
N GLY A 52 5.46 5.87 -9.55
CA GLY A 52 6.14 4.62 -9.16
C GLY A 52 7.65 4.79 -9.10
N THR A 53 8.23 5.42 -10.13
CA THR A 53 9.66 5.74 -10.17
C THR A 53 10.09 6.65 -9.02
N LEU A 54 9.32 7.71 -8.74
CA LEU A 54 9.60 8.62 -7.63
C LEU A 54 9.54 7.89 -6.28
N CYS A 55 8.48 7.12 -6.02
CA CYS A 55 8.35 6.36 -4.78
C CYS A 55 9.49 5.34 -4.61
N SER A 56 9.91 4.67 -5.69
CA SER A 56 11.06 3.75 -5.64
C SER A 56 12.37 4.48 -5.30
N LEU A 57 12.57 5.67 -5.88
CA LEU A 57 13.75 6.49 -5.58
C LEU A 57 13.77 6.96 -4.12
N LEU A 58 12.62 7.39 -3.60
CA LEU A 58 12.46 7.79 -2.19
C LEU A 58 12.75 6.62 -1.25
N SER A 59 12.14 5.45 -1.49
CA SER A 59 12.37 4.26 -0.67
C SER A 59 13.84 3.82 -0.68
N ALA A 60 14.49 3.84 -1.85
CA ALA A 60 15.92 3.55 -1.96
C ALA A 60 16.77 4.56 -1.17
N SER A 61 16.46 5.86 -1.28
CA SER A 61 17.17 6.90 -0.53
C SER A 61 17.03 6.73 0.98
N PHE A 62 15.82 6.48 1.49
CA PHE A 62 15.60 6.25 2.92
C PHE A 62 16.34 4.99 3.39
N THR A 63 16.30 3.92 2.60
CA THR A 63 17.02 2.69 2.91
C THR A 63 18.53 2.91 2.98
N LEU A 64 19.11 3.69 2.05
CA LEU A 64 20.53 4.05 2.06
C LEU A 64 20.93 4.92 3.27
N ASN A 65 19.99 5.71 3.78
CA ASN A 65 20.16 6.53 4.98
C ASN A 65 19.85 5.78 6.29
N CYS A 66 19.61 4.47 6.23
CA CYS A 66 19.20 3.64 7.37
C CYS A 66 17.90 4.11 8.04
N GLU A 67 17.00 4.73 7.28
CA GLU A 67 15.66 5.15 7.73
C GLU A 67 14.63 4.04 7.43
N SER A 68 13.84 3.68 8.44
CA SER A 68 12.74 2.72 8.28
C SER A 68 11.68 3.29 7.33
N ASN A 69 11.37 2.54 6.29
CA ASN A 69 10.43 2.98 5.26
C ASN A 69 9.62 1.81 4.71
N VAL A 70 8.39 2.11 4.27
CA VAL A 70 7.49 1.19 3.58
C VAL A 70 6.92 1.91 2.36
N MET A 71 6.88 1.22 1.22
CA MET A 71 6.32 1.74 -0.02
C MET A 71 5.09 0.94 -0.44
N PHE A 72 4.00 1.66 -0.74
CA PHE A 72 2.79 1.11 -1.34
C PHE A 72 2.62 1.64 -2.77
N SER A 73 2.47 0.76 -3.76
CA SER A 73 2.33 1.13 -5.18
C SER A 73 1.42 0.17 -5.97
N SER A 74 0.86 0.68 -7.07
CA SER A 74 0.00 -0.05 -8.01
C SER A 74 0.37 0.32 -9.47
N PRO A 75 0.36 -0.62 -10.44
CA PRO A 75 0.11 -2.06 -10.30
C PRO A 75 1.38 -2.83 -9.87
N HIS A 76 1.19 -4.00 -9.29
CA HIS A 76 2.26 -4.78 -8.62
C HIS A 76 3.24 -5.48 -9.58
N LEU A 77 3.94 -4.75 -10.46
CA LEU A 77 4.87 -5.39 -11.42
C LEU A 77 6.06 -6.09 -10.74
N CYS A 78 6.42 -5.80 -9.50
CA CYS A 78 7.41 -6.58 -8.75
C CYS A 78 7.18 -6.46 -7.25
N ARG A 79 7.16 -7.60 -6.56
CA ARG A 79 7.18 -7.66 -5.09
C ARG A 79 8.57 -7.21 -4.60
N LEU A 80 8.74 -5.92 -4.34
CA LEU A 80 9.88 -5.43 -3.57
C LEU A 80 9.57 -5.68 -2.08
N LYS A 81 9.99 -6.83 -1.58
CA LYS A 81 10.14 -7.03 -0.13
C LYS A 81 11.44 -6.32 0.29
N SER A 82 11.34 -5.07 0.71
CA SER A 82 12.37 -4.47 1.54
C SER A 82 12.04 -4.87 2.98
N ALA A 83 12.56 -6.01 3.43
CA ALA A 83 12.64 -6.32 4.84
C ALA A 83 14.02 -5.87 5.30
N SER A 84 14.08 -4.86 6.17
CA SER A 84 15.27 -4.54 6.94
C SER A 84 14.87 -4.44 8.41
N GLY A 85 15.32 -5.42 9.20
CA GLY A 85 15.12 -5.51 10.65
C GLY A 85 14.15 -6.60 11.05
#